data_AF-A0A354FFK3-F1
#
_entry.id   AF-A0A354FFK3-F1
#
_cell.length_a   1.000
_cell.length_b   1.000
_cell.length_c   1.000
_cell.angle_alpha   90.00
_cell.angle_beta   90.00
_cell.angle_gamma   90.00
#
_symmetry.space_group_name_H-M   'P 1'
#
loop_
_entity.id
_entity.type
_entity.pdbx_description
1 polymer ?
#
loop_
_entity_poly.entity_id
_entity_poly.type
_entity_poly.pdbx_seq_one_letter_code
_entity_poly.pdbx_strand_id
1 'polypeptide(L)'
;VIEVGFAGNDLELDGMHRMAKLGNRDFVESDHVPIISCFTKALDSRDEKDNCIRRALDCLVNADPDRRMIHLFVGTSRKLIDYRYPQKESEAIQRVKDSISYARSLIGDYGHIEFSPEDAMRADLDFLVEVVQTAINYGANVINITDTTGFVTPDNYYNIVQKLIKRLTSTEDIIFSAHVHNDSGNAV
;
A
#
# COMPACT_ATOMS: atom_id res chain seq x y z
N VAL A 1 -10.56 -8.70 -2.66
CA VAL A 1 -9.82 -7.55 -3.21
C VAL A 1 -9.16 -8.00 -4.50
N ILE A 2 -9.17 -7.18 -5.55
CA ILE A 2 -8.49 -7.45 -6.82
C ILE A 2 -7.60 -6.25 -7.13
N GLU A 3 -6.29 -6.44 -7.15
CA GLU A 3 -5.35 -5.41 -7.62
C GLU A 3 -5.27 -5.45 -9.14
N VAL A 4 -5.56 -4.33 -9.80
CA VAL A 4 -5.75 -4.30 -11.27
C VAL A 4 -4.53 -3.86 -12.05
N GLY A 5 -3.53 -3.30 -11.39
CA GLY A 5 -2.30 -2.85 -12.03
C GLY A 5 -1.62 -1.71 -11.29
N PHE A 6 -0.60 -1.17 -11.93
CA PHE A 6 0.26 -0.11 -11.39
C PHE A 6 0.04 1.22 -12.12
N ALA A 7 -0.43 2.24 -11.38
CA ALA A 7 -0.79 3.55 -11.92
C ALA A 7 0.34 4.28 -12.65
N GLY A 8 1.60 3.94 -12.36
CA GLY A 8 2.78 4.51 -13.01
C GLY A 8 3.17 3.84 -14.34
N ASN A 9 2.38 2.89 -14.84
CA ASN A 9 2.57 2.24 -16.13
C ASN A 9 1.45 2.60 -17.11
N ASP A 10 1.74 3.44 -18.11
CA ASP A 10 0.75 3.89 -19.11
C ASP A 10 0.13 2.74 -19.90
N LEU A 11 0.85 1.63 -20.07
CA LEU A 11 0.39 0.47 -20.85
C LEU A 11 -0.72 -0.30 -20.14
N GLU A 12 -0.89 -0.12 -18.83
CA GLU A 12 -1.90 -0.84 -18.03
C GLU A 12 -3.21 -0.05 -17.87
N LEU A 13 -3.23 1.25 -18.19
CA LEU A 13 -4.35 2.16 -17.86
C LEU A 13 -5.69 1.66 -18.40
N ASP A 14 -5.76 1.31 -19.68
CA ASP A 14 -6.99 0.81 -20.32
C ASP A 14 -7.48 -0.49 -19.67
N GLY A 15 -6.55 -1.38 -19.31
CA GLY A 15 -6.84 -2.62 -18.61
C GLY A 15 -7.41 -2.35 -17.22
N MET A 16 -6.80 -1.44 -16.47
CA MET A 16 -7.25 -1.05 -15.14
C MET A 16 -8.66 -0.44 -15.17
N HIS A 17 -8.93 0.49 -16.09
CA HIS A 17 -10.28 1.07 -16.24
C HIS A 17 -11.35 0.03 -16.57
N ARG A 18 -11.00 -0.95 -17.43
CA ARG A 18 -11.90 -2.04 -17.79
C ARG A 18 -12.17 -2.96 -16.60
N MET A 19 -11.15 -3.33 -15.85
CA MET A 19 -11.30 -4.18 -14.67
C MET A 19 -12.08 -3.47 -13.55
N ALA A 20 -11.84 -2.17 -13.34
CA ALA A 20 -12.61 -1.36 -12.40
C ALA A 20 -14.11 -1.34 -12.76
N LYS A 21 -14.44 -1.22 -14.06
CA LYS A 21 -15.83 -1.32 -14.53
C LYS A 21 -16.42 -2.71 -14.30
N LEU A 22 -15.68 -3.77 -14.62
CA LEU A 22 -16.15 -5.15 -14.45
C LEU A 22 -16.33 -5.55 -12.98
N GLY A 23 -15.60 -4.90 -12.07
CA GLY A 23 -15.73 -5.09 -10.62
C GLY A 23 -16.86 -4.29 -9.98
N ASN A 24 -17.52 -3.40 -10.73
CA ASN A 24 -18.63 -2.60 -10.24
C ASN A 24 -19.88 -3.49 -10.05
N ARG A 25 -20.67 -3.20 -9.01
CA ARG A 25 -21.91 -3.92 -8.68
C ARG A 25 -22.89 -4.06 -9.85
N ASP A 26 -22.90 -3.11 -10.78
CA ASP A 26 -23.76 -3.15 -11.97
C ASP A 26 -23.37 -4.26 -12.96
N PHE A 27 -22.16 -4.82 -12.86
CA PHE A 27 -21.60 -5.83 -13.76
C PHE A 27 -21.30 -7.17 -13.08
N VAL A 28 -21.45 -7.26 -11.76
CA VAL A 28 -21.17 -8.48 -10.99
C VAL A 28 -22.47 -9.21 -10.69
N GLU A 29 -22.56 -10.48 -11.10
CA GLU A 29 -23.75 -11.33 -10.86
C GLU A 29 -23.82 -11.91 -9.43
N SER A 30 -22.76 -11.73 -8.64
CA SER A 30 -22.65 -12.22 -7.27
C SER A 30 -23.01 -11.13 -6.25
N ASP A 31 -23.57 -11.53 -5.10
CA ASP A 31 -23.75 -10.64 -3.94
C ASP A 31 -22.42 -10.10 -3.40
N HIS A 32 -21.29 -10.71 -3.79
CA HIS A 32 -19.96 -10.29 -3.38
C HIS A 32 -19.33 -9.35 -4.41
N VAL A 33 -19.56 -8.06 -4.23
CA VAL A 33 -18.90 -7.00 -5.00
C VAL A 33 -17.43 -6.89 -4.54
N PRO A 34 -16.44 -7.08 -5.43
CA PRO A 34 -15.04 -7.02 -5.06
C PRO A 34 -14.59 -5.58 -4.76
N ILE A 35 -13.65 -5.44 -3.83
CA ILE A 35 -12.84 -4.21 -3.76
C ILE A 35 -11.83 -4.23 -4.90
N ILE A 36 -11.83 -3.20 -5.74
CA ILE A 36 -10.87 -2.99 -6.81
C ILE A 36 -9.75 -2.08 -6.30
N SER A 37 -8.51 -2.57 -6.36
CA SER A 37 -7.32 -1.89 -5.88
C SER A 37 -6.42 -1.46 -7.04
N CYS A 38 -5.79 -0.29 -6.93
CA CYS A 38 -4.75 0.15 -7.86
C CYS A 38 -3.47 0.48 -7.10
N PHE A 39 -2.36 -0.14 -7.52
CA PHE A 39 -1.05 0.03 -6.92
C PHE A 39 -0.39 1.32 -7.40
N THR A 40 0.26 2.05 -6.52
CA THR A 40 0.86 3.34 -6.86
C THR A 40 2.03 3.73 -5.98
N LYS A 41 2.93 4.54 -6.55
CA LYS A 41 4.04 5.14 -5.81
C LYS A 41 3.51 6.24 -4.89
N ALA A 42 4.12 6.36 -3.71
CA ALA A 42 3.97 7.52 -2.86
C ALA A 42 4.47 8.81 -3.56
N LEU A 43 3.99 9.97 -3.10
CA LEU A 43 4.38 11.29 -3.64
C LEU A 43 5.91 11.45 -3.65
N ASP A 44 6.50 11.88 -4.76
CA ASP A 44 7.92 12.24 -4.81
C ASP A 44 8.04 13.75 -5.01
N SER A 45 8.72 14.43 -4.08
CA SER A 45 8.90 15.89 -4.12
C SER A 45 9.72 16.36 -5.33
N ARG A 46 10.37 15.43 -6.04
CA ARG A 46 11.18 15.72 -7.24
C ARG A 46 10.38 15.68 -8.53
N ASP A 47 9.13 15.19 -8.51
CA ASP A 47 8.31 15.03 -9.70
C ASP A 47 6.88 15.54 -9.47
N GLU A 48 6.72 16.86 -9.50
CA GLU A 48 5.41 17.52 -9.39
C GLU A 48 4.47 17.20 -10.57
N LYS A 49 5.00 16.66 -11.68
CA LYS A 49 4.24 16.43 -12.91
C LYS A 49 3.59 15.05 -12.97
N ASP A 50 4.12 14.04 -12.28
CA ASP A 50 3.60 12.68 -12.31
C ASP A 50 3.00 12.23 -10.97
N ASN A 51 1.80 12.74 -10.67
CA ASN A 51 1.05 12.33 -9.49
C ASN A 51 0.38 10.97 -9.69
N CYS A 52 1.16 9.90 -9.45
CA CYS A 52 0.70 8.52 -9.56
C CYS A 52 -0.49 8.22 -8.64
N ILE A 53 -0.67 8.93 -7.53
CA ILE A 53 -1.81 8.71 -6.61
C ILE A 53 -3.12 9.16 -7.25
N ARG A 54 -3.12 10.34 -7.88
CA ARG A 54 -4.29 10.82 -8.64
C ARG A 54 -4.61 9.90 -9.81
N ARG A 55 -3.57 9.47 -10.55
CA ARG A 55 -3.71 8.49 -11.63
C ARG A 55 -4.33 7.17 -11.15
N ALA A 56 -3.94 6.70 -9.95
CA ALA A 56 -4.53 5.50 -9.35
C ALA A 56 -6.03 5.68 -9.09
N LEU A 57 -6.47 6.84 -8.58
CA LEU A 57 -7.89 7.13 -8.45
C LEU A 57 -8.61 7.16 -9.79
N ASP A 58 -8.01 7.79 -10.80
CA ASP A 58 -8.60 7.88 -12.15
C ASP A 58 -8.84 6.47 -12.72
N CYS A 59 -7.88 5.55 -12.56
CA CYS A 59 -8.03 4.15 -12.96
C CYS A 59 -9.23 3.46 -12.28
N LEU A 60 -9.55 3.87 -11.05
CA LEU A 60 -10.62 3.30 -10.23
C LEU A 60 -11.97 4.01 -10.39
N VAL A 61 -12.08 5.03 -11.26
CA VAL A 61 -13.30 5.86 -11.39
C VAL A 61 -14.57 5.06 -11.72
N ASN A 62 -14.42 3.91 -12.38
CA ASN A 62 -15.55 3.05 -12.76
C ASN A 62 -15.89 1.99 -11.70
N ALA A 63 -15.06 1.80 -10.67
CA ALA A 63 -15.40 0.95 -9.54
C ALA A 63 -16.35 1.68 -8.58
N ASP A 64 -17.08 0.94 -7.75
CA ASP A 64 -17.93 1.56 -6.74
C ASP A 64 -17.11 2.41 -5.76
N PRO A 65 -17.57 3.62 -5.38
CA PRO A 65 -16.82 4.51 -4.48
C PRO A 65 -16.47 3.92 -3.11
N ASP A 66 -17.29 3.00 -2.59
CA ASP A 66 -17.09 2.25 -1.35
C ASP A 66 -16.30 0.94 -1.53
N ARG A 67 -15.99 0.57 -2.79
CA ARG A 67 -15.25 -0.64 -3.18
C ARG A 67 -14.01 -0.33 -4.02
N ARG A 68 -13.46 0.87 -3.89
CA ARG A 68 -12.15 1.24 -4.48
C ARG A 68 -11.08 1.33 -3.40
N MET A 69 -9.87 0.94 -3.75
CA MET A 69 -8.72 0.99 -2.85
C MET A 69 -7.49 1.55 -3.56
N ILE A 70 -6.83 2.52 -2.95
CA ILE A 70 -5.51 2.98 -3.41
C ILE A 70 -4.46 2.24 -2.57
N HIS A 71 -3.58 1.49 -3.22
CA HIS A 71 -2.49 0.77 -2.57
C HIS A 71 -1.17 1.52 -2.78
N LEU A 72 -0.63 2.09 -1.69
CA LEU A 72 0.60 2.88 -1.65
C LEU A 72 1.77 2.06 -1.10
N PHE A 73 2.98 2.39 -1.54
CA PHE A 73 4.19 1.87 -0.91
C PHE A 73 5.27 2.94 -0.70
N VAL A 74 6.07 2.73 0.34
CA VAL A 74 7.32 3.46 0.60
C VAL A 74 8.40 2.45 1.02
N GLY A 75 9.60 2.55 0.46
CA GLY A 75 10.75 1.74 0.84
C GLY A 75 11.21 2.02 2.26
N THR A 76 11.34 0.98 3.08
CA THR A 76 11.63 1.10 4.52
C THR A 76 12.95 0.48 4.96
N SER A 77 13.62 -0.29 4.11
CA SER A 77 14.95 -0.79 4.43
C SER A 77 16.02 0.28 4.24
N ARG A 78 17.11 0.15 5.01
CA ARG A 78 18.27 1.04 4.89
C ARG A 78 18.78 1.15 3.45
N LYS A 79 18.84 0.02 2.74
CA LYS A 79 19.28 -0.05 1.35
C LYS A 79 18.39 0.78 0.41
N LEU A 80 17.07 0.71 0.59
CA LEU A 80 16.13 1.45 -0.25
C LEU A 80 16.10 2.94 0.09
N ILE A 81 16.20 3.27 1.38
CA ILE A 81 16.31 4.65 1.85
C ILE A 81 17.59 5.26 1.26
N ASP A 82 18.76 4.72 1.57
CA ASP A 82 20.05 5.27 1.11
C ASP A 82 20.15 5.40 -0.42
N TYR A 83 19.53 4.49 -1.16
CA TYR A 83 19.52 4.51 -2.63
C TYR A 83 18.58 5.57 -3.22
N ARG A 84 17.33 5.67 -2.75
CA ARG A 84 16.32 6.56 -3.34
C ARG A 84 16.33 7.97 -2.74
N TYR A 85 16.67 8.05 -1.46
CA TYR A 85 16.64 9.23 -0.60
C TYR A 85 17.90 9.23 0.26
N PRO A 86 18.98 9.92 -0.13
CA PRO A 86 20.18 10.07 0.71
C PRO A 86 19.92 10.86 2.02
N GLN A 87 18.68 10.92 2.48
CA GLN A 87 18.17 11.66 3.61
C GLN A 87 17.47 10.73 4.61
N LYS A 88 17.27 11.26 5.80
CA LYS A 88 16.95 10.57 7.06
C LYS A 88 15.57 9.91 7.03
N GLU A 89 15.39 8.89 7.86
CA GLU A 89 14.12 8.20 8.18
C GLU A 89 12.92 9.15 8.33
N SER A 90 13.14 10.34 8.89
CA SER A 90 12.13 11.40 9.01
C SER A 90 11.49 11.82 7.68
N GLU A 91 12.24 11.83 6.57
CA GLU A 91 11.67 12.18 5.26
C GLU A 91 10.78 11.06 4.72
N ALA A 92 11.13 9.79 4.96
CA ALA A 92 10.29 8.66 4.60
C ALA A 92 8.96 8.71 5.37
N ILE A 93 9.00 9.01 6.67
CA ILE A 93 7.81 9.19 7.51
C ILE A 93 6.95 10.37 7.01
N GLN A 94 7.57 11.51 6.71
CA GLN A 94 6.86 12.67 6.17
C GLN A 94 6.19 12.33 4.83
N ARG A 95 6.88 11.58 3.96
CA ARG A 95 6.33 11.13 2.68
C ARG A 95 5.12 10.20 2.86
N VAL A 96 5.17 9.28 3.82
CA VAL A 96 4.05 8.39 4.16
C VAL A 96 2.85 9.23 4.58
N LYS A 97 3.06 10.16 5.53
CA LYS A 97 2.04 11.10 5.98
C LYS A 97 1.40 11.87 4.82
N ASP A 98 2.21 12.50 3.98
CA ASP A 98 1.71 13.36 2.90
C ASP A 98 0.98 12.55 1.83
N SER A 99 1.50 11.37 1.49
CA SER A 99 0.91 10.50 0.46
C SER A 99 -0.43 9.93 0.89
N ILE A 100 -0.54 9.45 2.14
CA ILE A 100 -1.79 8.89 2.67
C ILE A 100 -2.83 9.99 2.87
N SER A 101 -2.42 11.14 3.40
CA SER A 101 -3.32 12.31 3.54
C SER A 101 -3.85 12.76 2.18
N TYR A 102 -2.98 12.79 1.16
CA TYR A 102 -3.39 13.15 -0.18
C TYR A 102 -4.33 12.10 -0.78
N ALA A 103 -4.00 10.81 -0.70
CA ALA A 103 -4.86 9.72 -1.14
C ALA A 103 -6.24 9.77 -0.45
N ARG A 104 -6.29 10.05 0.85
CA ARG A 104 -7.54 10.21 1.60
C ARG A 104 -8.38 11.37 1.09
N SER A 105 -7.77 12.54 0.87
CA SER A 105 -8.48 13.71 0.32
C SER A 105 -9.05 13.48 -1.08
N LEU A 106 -8.44 12.59 -1.86
CA LEU A 106 -8.91 12.20 -3.18
C LEU A 106 -9.99 11.11 -3.14
N ILE A 107 -9.77 10.03 -2.38
CA ILE A 107 -10.62 8.85 -2.37
C ILE A 107 -11.86 9.02 -1.49
N GLY A 108 -11.87 10.00 -0.58
CA GLY A 108 -12.95 10.28 0.35
C GLY A 108 -13.06 9.26 1.48
N ASP A 109 -14.11 9.36 2.30
CA ASP A 109 -14.26 8.54 3.52
C ASP A 109 -14.70 7.10 3.24
N TYR A 110 -15.35 6.86 2.09
CA TYR A 110 -15.88 5.54 1.73
C TYR A 110 -14.84 4.64 1.05
N GLY A 111 -13.80 5.22 0.45
CA GLY A 111 -12.73 4.46 -0.20
C GLY A 111 -11.70 3.92 0.79
N HIS A 112 -10.95 2.92 0.36
CA HIS A 112 -9.95 2.26 1.18
C HIS A 112 -8.53 2.71 0.81
N ILE A 113 -7.63 2.73 1.78
CA ILE A 113 -6.20 2.93 1.55
C ILE A 113 -5.45 1.74 2.12
N GLU A 114 -4.65 1.09 1.28
CA GLU A 114 -3.70 0.07 1.67
C GLU A 114 -2.28 0.66 1.64
N PHE A 115 -1.48 0.39 2.65
CA PHE A 115 -0.10 0.84 2.73
C PHE A 115 0.86 -0.33 2.93
N SER A 116 1.87 -0.40 2.06
CA SER A 116 2.99 -1.33 2.13
C SER A 116 4.29 -0.63 2.55
N PRO A 117 4.85 -0.92 3.73
CA PRO A 117 6.27 -0.68 3.97
C PRO A 117 7.10 -1.66 3.12
N GLU A 118 7.55 -1.22 1.95
CA GLU A 118 8.35 -2.06 1.04
C GLU A 118 9.67 -2.44 1.72
N ASP A 119 10.05 -3.71 1.61
CA ASP A 119 11.23 -4.32 2.19
C ASP A 119 11.23 -4.33 3.74
N ALA A 120 10.04 -4.41 4.34
CA ALA A 120 9.81 -4.40 5.79
C ALA A 120 10.66 -5.42 6.56
N MET A 121 10.88 -6.61 6.00
CA MET A 121 11.63 -7.67 6.67
C MET A 121 13.11 -7.36 6.90
N ARG A 122 13.64 -6.30 6.27
CA ARG A 122 15.02 -5.82 6.44
C ARG A 122 15.09 -4.40 7.00
N ALA A 123 13.95 -3.84 7.42
CA ALA A 123 13.89 -2.56 8.09
C ALA A 123 14.30 -2.70 9.56
N ASP A 124 14.80 -1.60 10.14
CA ASP A 124 14.88 -1.51 11.60
C ASP A 124 13.44 -1.54 12.18
N LEU A 125 13.25 -2.30 13.25
CA LEU A 125 11.90 -2.54 13.79
C LEU A 125 11.30 -1.28 14.42
N ASP A 126 12.11 -0.41 15.04
CA ASP A 126 11.62 0.84 15.65
C ASP A 126 11.16 1.80 14.55
N PHE A 127 11.98 1.92 13.50
CA PHE A 127 11.61 2.71 12.33
C PHE A 127 10.37 2.15 11.61
N LEU A 128 10.27 0.83 11.44
CA LEU A 128 9.11 0.18 10.83
C LEU A 128 7.82 0.45 11.62
N VAL A 129 7.89 0.40 12.95
CA VAL A 129 6.77 0.76 13.83
C VAL A 129 6.36 2.21 13.61
N GLU A 130 7.31 3.14 13.55
CA GLU A 130 7.01 4.57 13.33
C GLU A 130 6.35 4.82 11.96
N VAL A 131 6.85 4.17 10.91
CA VAL A 131 6.28 4.25 9.56
C VAL A 131 4.85 3.71 9.51
N VAL A 132 4.62 2.51 10.06
CA VAL A 132 3.29 1.89 10.04
C VAL A 132 2.31 2.65 10.95
N GLN A 133 2.75 3.10 12.12
CA GLN A 133 1.93 3.91 13.01
C GLN A 133 1.53 5.24 12.34
N THR A 134 2.46 5.85 11.59
CA THR A 134 2.16 7.04 10.78
C THR A 134 1.11 6.70 9.73
N ALA A 135 1.24 5.59 9.00
CA ALA A 135 0.25 5.22 8.01
C ALA A 135 -1.16 5.05 8.60
N ILE A 136 -1.27 4.37 9.74
CA ILE A 136 -2.53 4.19 10.49
C ILE A 136 -3.11 5.55 10.90
N ASN A 137 -2.30 6.40 11.55
CA ASN A 137 -2.76 7.70 12.06
C ASN A 137 -3.30 8.64 11.00
N TYR A 138 -2.84 8.51 9.74
CA TYR A 138 -3.27 9.36 8.62
C TYR A 138 -4.34 8.69 7.73
N GLY A 139 -4.83 7.51 8.11
CA GLY A 139 -6.03 6.92 7.51
C GLY A 139 -5.79 5.75 6.56
N ALA A 140 -4.69 5.01 6.69
CA ALA A 140 -4.60 3.68 6.09
C ALA A 140 -5.59 2.72 6.75
N ASN A 141 -6.33 1.96 5.94
CA ASN A 141 -7.26 0.93 6.40
C ASN A 141 -6.60 -0.46 6.45
N VAL A 142 -5.65 -0.69 5.55
CA VAL A 142 -4.93 -1.96 5.40
C VAL A 142 -3.43 -1.71 5.48
N ILE A 143 -2.73 -2.51 6.27
CA ILE A 143 -1.27 -2.53 6.32
C ILE A 143 -0.78 -3.85 5.74
N ASN A 144 -0.11 -3.78 4.58
CA ASN A 144 0.40 -4.95 3.87
C ASN A 144 1.88 -5.16 4.16
N ILE A 145 2.17 -6.15 5.01
CA ILE A 145 3.54 -6.43 5.46
C ILE A 145 4.25 -7.30 4.43
N THR A 146 5.30 -6.76 3.82
CA THR A 146 5.98 -7.40 2.69
C THR A 146 7.26 -8.13 3.10
N ASP A 147 7.45 -9.38 2.68
CA ASP A 147 8.79 -9.92 2.39
C ASP A 147 9.07 -9.74 0.89
N THR A 148 9.61 -8.57 0.54
CA THR A 148 9.93 -8.19 -0.83
C THR A 148 11.00 -9.07 -1.47
N THR A 149 11.82 -9.75 -0.68
CA THR A 149 12.94 -10.54 -1.19
C THR A 149 12.73 -12.05 -1.13
N GLY A 150 11.75 -12.51 -0.35
CA GLY A 150 11.41 -13.93 -0.25
C GLY A 150 12.44 -14.80 0.47
N PHE A 151 13.32 -14.21 1.28
CA PHE A 151 14.39 -14.92 2.00
C PHE A 151 14.11 -15.11 3.51
N VAL A 152 13.06 -14.49 4.05
CA VAL A 152 12.74 -14.66 5.46
C VAL A 152 12.04 -16.01 5.68
N THR A 153 12.43 -16.72 6.74
CA THR A 153 11.75 -17.95 7.15
C THR A 153 10.38 -17.65 7.76
N PRO A 154 9.40 -18.56 7.68
CA PRO A 154 8.04 -18.31 8.18
C PRO A 154 8.01 -17.92 9.67
N ASP A 155 8.84 -18.57 10.50
CA ASP A 155 8.96 -18.26 11.93
C ASP A 155 9.50 -16.83 12.16
N ASN A 156 10.49 -16.41 11.38
CA ASN A 156 11.06 -15.07 11.51
C ASN A 156 10.08 -14.00 11.04
N TYR A 157 9.36 -14.24 9.93
CA TYR A 157 8.30 -13.36 9.46
C TYR A 157 7.24 -13.18 10.55
N TYR A 158 6.70 -14.29 11.06
CA TYR A 158 5.71 -14.28 12.14
C TYR A 158 6.21 -13.51 13.37
N ASN A 159 7.43 -13.76 13.83
CA ASN A 159 8.00 -13.10 14.99
C ASN A 159 8.14 -11.57 14.80
N ILE A 160 8.55 -11.13 13.61
CA ILE A 160 8.66 -9.69 13.29
C ILE A 160 7.27 -9.07 13.24
N VAL A 161 6.33 -9.66 12.50
CA VAL A 161 4.96 -9.14 12.38
C VAL A 161 4.27 -9.09 13.74
N GLN A 162 4.42 -10.12 14.57
CA GLN A 162 3.82 -10.14 15.90
C GLN A 162 4.39 -9.03 16.80
N LYS A 163 5.71 -8.77 16.75
CA LYS A 163 6.33 -7.67 17.50
C LYS A 163 5.89 -6.30 16.99
N LEU A 164 5.77 -6.14 15.67
CA LEU A 164 5.26 -4.94 15.05
C LEU A 164 3.83 -4.65 15.52
N ILE A 165 2.90 -5.59 15.32
CA ILE A 165 1.48 -5.40 15.68
C ILE A 165 1.29 -5.07 17.16
N LYS A 166 2.03 -5.74 18.06
CA LYS A 166 1.98 -5.48 19.51
C LYS A 166 2.38 -4.06 19.91
N ARG A 167 3.12 -3.35 19.07
CA ARG A 167 3.62 -1.99 19.33
C ARG A 167 2.77 -0.90 18.69
N LEU A 168 1.83 -1.27 17.82
CA LEU A 168 0.92 -0.34 17.17
C LEU A 168 -0.28 -0.04 18.05
N THR A 169 -0.79 1.18 17.94
CA THR A 169 -2.02 1.63 18.58
C THR A 169 -2.96 2.20 17.52
N SER A 170 -4.23 1.83 17.57
CA SER A 170 -5.25 2.38 16.66
C SER A 170 -6.56 2.55 17.41
N THR A 171 -7.31 3.60 17.07
CA THR A 171 -8.71 3.77 17.50
C THR A 171 -9.71 3.13 16.54
N GLU A 172 -9.23 2.78 15.33
CA GLU A 172 -9.99 2.15 14.26
C GLU A 172 -9.50 0.71 14.04
N ASP A 173 -10.36 -0.14 13.48
CA ASP A 173 -9.98 -1.49 13.07
C ASP A 173 -9.04 -1.42 11.85
N ILE A 174 -7.87 -2.06 11.98
CA ILE A 174 -6.85 -2.14 10.93
C ILE A 174 -6.75 -3.58 10.43
N ILE A 175 -6.80 -3.76 9.11
CA ILE A 175 -6.56 -5.05 8.48
C ILE A 175 -5.07 -5.20 8.24
N PHE A 176 -4.48 -6.28 8.73
CA PHE A 176 -3.10 -6.66 8.39
C PHE A 176 -3.13 -7.69 7.26
N SER A 177 -2.41 -7.39 6.18
CA SER A 177 -2.21 -8.26 5.02
C SER A 177 -0.75 -8.74 4.96
N ALA A 178 -0.54 -9.90 4.34
CA ALA A 178 0.78 -10.48 4.14
C ALA A 178 1.08 -10.59 2.64
N HIS A 179 2.24 -10.09 2.23
CA HIS A 179 2.76 -10.20 0.86
C HIS A 179 4.13 -10.84 0.91
N VAL A 180 4.22 -12.12 0.62
CA VAL A 180 5.44 -12.92 0.83
C VAL A 180 5.93 -13.46 -0.50
N HIS A 181 7.12 -13.06 -0.92
CA HIS A 181 7.76 -13.63 -2.10
C HIS A 181 8.35 -15.02 -1.80
N ASN A 182 8.61 -15.82 -2.83
CA ASN A 182 8.97 -17.23 -2.69
C ASN A 182 10.40 -17.57 -3.15
N ASP A 183 11.32 -16.60 -3.17
CA ASP A 183 12.68 -16.77 -3.66
C ASP A 183 13.44 -17.90 -2.96
N SER A 184 13.20 -18.11 -1.66
CA SER A 184 13.77 -19.21 -0.88
C SER A 184 12.87 -20.45 -0.76
N GLY A 185 11.70 -20.46 -1.39
CA GLY A 185 10.75 -21.58 -1.34
C GLY A 185 9.89 -21.65 -0.06
N ASN A 186 9.87 -20.59 0.75
CA ASN A 186 9.24 -20.56 2.08
C ASN A 186 7.95 -19.71 2.16
N ALA A 187 7.32 -19.35 1.04
CA ALA A 187 6.17 -18.44 1.06
C ALA A 187 4.85 -19.07 1.53
N VAL A 188 4.70 -20.40 1.46
CA VAL A 188 3.44 -21.14 1.69
C VAL A 188 3.45 -21.88 3.02
#